data_AF-A0A2W1AVL0-F1
#
_entry.id   AF-A0A2W1AVL0-F1
#
_cell.length_a   1.000
_cell.length_b   1.000
_cell.length_c   1.000
_cell.angle_alpha   90.00
_cell.angle_beta   90.00
_cell.angle_gamma   90.00
#
_symmetry.space_group_name_H-M   'P 1'
#
loop_
_entity.id
_entity.type
_entity.pdbx_description
1 polymer ?
#
loop_
_entity_poly.entity_id
_entity_poly.type
_entity_poly.pdbx_seq_one_letter_code
_entity_poly.pdbx_strand_id
1 'polypeptide(L)'
;MSTTSSQSFEEAVAEYIDESRAQIDQEIMENIPPWPPAPYEQGPPPFEAALRLDSEIISAFAKNLGDNNPLYSEPKYGLNTRYGCQIAPGVIVSSVRYPTGHGAQRPEGYPVANFYSGTAFEFFDAIRVGSKFRTTKVPKELVEKQGSKGALLFLITELNY
;
A
#
# COMPACT_ATOMS: atom_id res chain seq x y z
N MET A 1 -1.32 36.76 -16.48
CA MET A 1 -2.10 37.01 -15.24
C MET A 1 -2.80 35.71 -14.92
N SER A 2 -2.24 34.90 -14.02
CA SER A 2 -2.89 33.65 -13.60
C SER A 2 -3.92 34.03 -12.54
N THR A 3 -5.19 33.95 -12.88
CA THR A 3 -6.30 34.03 -11.94
C THR A 3 -6.29 32.76 -11.10
N THR A 4 -5.50 32.73 -10.04
CA THR A 4 -5.71 31.80 -8.93
C THR A 4 -7.02 32.22 -8.27
N SER A 5 -8.13 31.60 -8.70
CA SER A 5 -9.32 31.57 -7.87
C SER A 5 -8.89 30.88 -6.56
N SER A 6 -8.90 31.65 -5.48
CA SER A 6 -8.61 31.17 -4.14
C SER A 6 -9.80 30.32 -3.69
N GLN A 7 -9.77 29.02 -4.02
CA GLN A 7 -10.69 28.05 -3.45
C GLN A 7 -10.65 28.14 -1.91
N SER A 8 -11.81 28.13 -1.27
CA SER A 8 -11.88 28.09 0.20
C SER A 8 -11.49 26.73 0.77
N PHE A 9 -11.28 26.65 2.08
CA PHE A 9 -11.02 25.37 2.75
C PHE A 9 -12.19 24.41 2.56
N GLU A 10 -13.42 24.90 2.74
CA GLU A 10 -14.64 24.12 2.65
C GLU A 10 -14.87 23.61 1.21
N GLU A 11 -14.61 24.45 0.21
CA GLU A 11 -14.69 24.06 -1.20
C GLU A 11 -13.66 22.97 -1.54
N ALA A 12 -12.43 23.09 -1.03
CA ALA A 12 -11.38 22.10 -1.26
C ALA A 12 -11.69 20.75 -0.58
N VAL A 13 -12.29 20.76 0.62
CA VAL A 13 -12.72 19.53 1.30
C VAL A 13 -13.89 18.88 0.58
N ALA A 14 -14.86 19.67 0.10
CA ALA A 14 -15.98 19.15 -0.68
C ALA A 14 -15.50 18.50 -1.99
N GLU A 15 -14.59 19.17 -2.72
CA GLU A 15 -13.95 18.61 -3.92
C GLU A 15 -13.23 17.29 -3.61
N TYR A 16 -12.45 17.23 -2.52
CA TYR A 16 -11.77 16.00 -2.12
C TYR A 16 -12.75 14.84 -1.91
N ILE A 17 -13.88 15.09 -1.25
CA ILE A 17 -14.90 14.06 -0.98
C ILE A 17 -15.53 13.59 -2.30
N ASP A 18 -15.92 14.51 -3.18
CA ASP A 18 -16.59 14.18 -4.44
C ASP A 18 -15.66 13.42 -5.39
N GLU A 19 -14.42 13.88 -5.56
CA GLU A 19 -13.41 13.20 -6.37
C GLU A 19 -13.03 11.83 -5.77
N SER A 20 -12.95 11.72 -4.44
CA SER A 20 -12.69 10.42 -3.79
C SER A 20 -13.86 9.45 -3.97
N ARG A 21 -15.10 9.94 -3.95
CA ARG A 21 -16.29 9.13 -4.23
C ARG A 21 -16.34 8.67 -5.68
N ALA A 22 -15.92 9.51 -6.61
CA ALA A 22 -15.86 9.16 -8.03
C ALA A 22 -14.91 7.96 -8.30
N GLN A 23 -13.93 7.74 -7.42
CA GLN A 23 -12.97 6.64 -7.49
C GLN A 23 -13.48 5.31 -6.90
N ILE A 24 -14.64 5.30 -6.25
CA ILE A 24 -15.20 4.07 -5.65
C ILE A 24 -15.41 3.01 -6.73
N ASP A 25 -15.03 1.77 -6.41
CA ASP A 25 -15.06 0.59 -7.28
C ASP A 25 -14.21 0.69 -8.55
N GLN A 26 -13.44 1.76 -8.72
CA GLN A 26 -12.46 1.86 -9.80
C GLN A 26 -11.14 1.23 -9.36
N GLU A 27 -10.66 0.27 -10.16
CA GLU A 27 -9.32 -0.27 -9.95
C GLU A 27 -8.28 0.76 -10.39
N ILE A 28 -7.52 1.24 -9.43
CA ILE A 28 -6.45 2.21 -9.65
C ILE A 28 -5.14 1.43 -9.72
N MET A 29 -4.55 1.41 -10.91
CA MET A 29 -3.19 0.93 -11.11
C MET A 29 -2.23 1.93 -10.47
N GLU A 30 -1.31 1.43 -9.64
CA GLU A 30 -0.20 2.21 -9.11
C GLU A 30 0.78 2.49 -10.27
N ASN A 31 0.46 3.48 -11.10
CA ASN A 31 1.14 3.85 -12.35
C ASN A 31 2.45 4.61 -12.12
N ILE A 32 3.03 4.51 -10.92
CA ILE A 32 4.27 5.17 -10.57
C ILE A 32 5.36 4.10 -10.55
N PRO A 33 6.27 4.07 -11.54
CA PRO A 33 7.38 3.15 -11.51
C PRO A 33 8.34 3.53 -10.37
N PRO A 34 9.19 2.59 -9.91
CA PRO A 34 10.28 2.92 -9.00
C PRO A 34 11.11 4.11 -9.50
N TRP A 35 11.59 4.94 -8.57
CA TRP A 35 12.41 6.11 -8.90
C TRP A 35 13.63 5.70 -9.76
N PRO A 36 13.96 6.44 -10.83
CA PRO A 36 15.14 6.17 -11.62
C PRO A 36 16.46 6.33 -10.83
N PRO A 37 17.47 5.47 -11.06
CA PRO A 37 17.39 4.28 -11.90
C PRO A 37 16.57 3.18 -11.21
N ALA A 38 15.56 2.68 -11.91
CA ALA A 38 14.75 1.58 -11.39
C ALA A 38 15.65 0.35 -11.19
N PRO A 39 15.48 -0.41 -10.09
CA PRO A 39 16.36 -1.54 -9.79
C PRO A 39 16.27 -2.68 -10.81
N TYR A 40 15.20 -2.73 -11.62
CA TYR A 40 14.91 -3.75 -12.61
C TYR A 40 14.25 -3.14 -13.85
N GLU A 41 14.38 -3.81 -15.01
CA GLU A 41 13.59 -3.47 -16.20
C GLU A 41 12.09 -3.59 -15.89
N GLN A 42 11.35 -2.51 -16.18
CA GLN A 42 9.93 -2.43 -15.91
C GLN A 42 9.11 -2.79 -17.14
N GLY A 43 8.08 -3.62 -16.94
CA GLY A 43 7.06 -3.93 -17.95
C GLY A 43 5.96 -2.85 -18.01
N PRO A 44 4.83 -3.12 -18.69
CA PRO A 44 3.67 -2.24 -18.62
C PRO A 44 3.09 -2.20 -17.20
N PRO A 45 2.34 -1.13 -16.84
CA PRO A 45 1.61 -1.08 -15.57
C PRO A 45 0.64 -2.27 -15.39
N PRO A 46 0.38 -2.72 -14.15
CA PRO A 46 1.00 -2.24 -12.91
C PRO A 46 2.49 -2.62 -12.82
N PHE A 47 3.30 -1.65 -12.40
CA PHE A 47 4.76 -1.82 -12.32
C PHE A 47 5.15 -2.82 -11.24
N GLU A 48 6.27 -3.53 -11.45
CA GLU A 48 6.81 -4.41 -10.42
C GLU A 48 7.35 -3.55 -9.28
N ALA A 49 6.96 -3.88 -8.05
CA ALA A 49 7.44 -3.19 -6.86
C ALA A 49 8.98 -3.21 -6.78
N ALA A 50 9.56 -2.13 -6.27
CA ALA A 50 11.03 -2.01 -6.16
C ALA A 50 11.64 -3.08 -5.24
N LEU A 51 10.85 -3.60 -4.29
CA LEU A 51 11.27 -4.61 -3.33
C LEU A 51 10.99 -6.02 -3.86
N ARG A 52 12.04 -6.80 -4.10
CA ARG A 52 11.96 -8.26 -4.28
C ARG A 52 12.28 -8.94 -2.97
N LEU A 53 11.53 -9.97 -2.61
CA LEU A 53 11.70 -10.63 -1.31
C LEU A 53 12.77 -11.72 -1.38
N ASP A 54 14.04 -11.31 -1.37
CA ASP A 54 15.14 -12.25 -1.21
C ASP A 54 15.33 -12.70 0.24
N SER A 55 16.25 -13.64 0.44
CA SER A 55 16.52 -14.27 1.72
C SER A 55 17.04 -13.28 2.77
N GLU A 56 17.84 -12.30 2.36
CA GLU A 56 18.42 -11.30 3.25
C GLU A 56 17.32 -10.37 3.76
N ILE A 57 16.49 -9.86 2.85
CA ILE A 57 15.36 -8.98 3.16
C ILE A 57 14.38 -9.69 4.10
N ILE A 58 13.99 -10.93 3.79
CA ILE A 58 13.05 -11.69 4.62
C ILE A 58 13.60 -11.90 6.03
N SER A 59 14.86 -12.34 6.12
CA SER A 59 15.49 -12.63 7.42
C SER A 59 15.69 -11.37 8.25
N ALA A 60 16.11 -10.27 7.61
CA ALA A 60 16.27 -8.97 8.27
C ALA A 60 14.93 -8.41 8.74
N PHE A 61 13.88 -8.51 7.92
CA PHE A 61 12.54 -8.09 8.29
C PHE A 61 12.01 -8.86 9.49
N ALA A 62 12.12 -10.20 9.49
CA ALA A 62 11.68 -11.04 10.60
C ALA A 62 12.41 -10.69 11.92
N LYS A 63 13.73 -10.50 11.86
CA LYS A 63 14.54 -10.08 13.02
C LYS A 63 14.13 -8.71 13.56
N ASN A 64 13.93 -7.73 12.69
CA ASN A 64 13.49 -6.39 13.08
C ASN A 64 12.06 -6.37 13.63
N LEU A 65 11.20 -7.28 13.16
CA LEU A 65 9.87 -7.50 13.71
C LEU A 65 9.92 -8.18 15.09
N GLY A 66 11.02 -8.84 15.43
CA GLY A 66 11.16 -9.67 16.64
C GLY A 66 10.52 -11.05 16.50
N ASP A 67 10.24 -11.49 15.27
CA ASP A 67 9.69 -12.81 14.98
C ASP A 67 10.82 -13.83 14.79
N ASN A 68 10.96 -14.73 15.76
CA ASN A 68 12.00 -15.75 15.79
C ASN A 68 11.63 -17.05 15.06
N ASN A 69 10.54 -17.08 14.27
CA ASN A 69 10.17 -18.26 13.53
C ASN A 69 11.26 -18.62 12.49
N PRO A 70 11.88 -19.82 12.58
CA PRO A 70 12.99 -20.19 11.70
C PRO A 70 12.58 -20.36 10.23
N LEU A 71 11.27 -20.50 9.94
CA LEU A 71 10.76 -20.45 8.57
C LEU A 71 11.04 -19.12 7.87
N TYR A 72 11.24 -18.05 8.66
CA TYR A 72 11.50 -16.68 8.18
C TYR A 72 12.96 -16.29 8.34
N SER A 73 13.62 -16.66 9.44
CA SER A 73 14.97 -16.19 9.75
C SER A 73 16.10 -17.11 9.29
N GLU A 74 15.82 -18.39 9.04
CA GLU A 74 16.81 -19.42 8.71
C GLU A 74 16.58 -19.97 7.28
N PRO A 75 17.32 -19.50 6.26
CA PRO A 75 17.00 -19.74 4.86
C PRO A 75 16.88 -21.21 4.44
N LYS A 76 17.61 -22.11 5.12
CA LYS A 76 17.62 -23.55 4.84
C LYS A 76 16.60 -24.33 5.66
N TYR A 77 15.99 -23.74 6.69
CA TYR A 77 15.10 -24.45 7.59
C TYR A 77 13.86 -24.99 6.85
N GLY A 78 13.33 -24.21 5.90
CA GLY A 78 12.14 -24.56 5.14
C GLY A 78 12.29 -25.76 4.19
N LEU A 79 13.51 -26.20 3.86
CA LEU A 79 13.78 -27.28 2.89
C LEU A 79 13.10 -28.60 3.27
N ASN A 80 13.04 -28.91 4.57
CA ASN A 80 12.45 -30.15 5.10
C ASN A 80 11.02 -29.96 5.64
N THR A 81 10.39 -28.83 5.31
CA THR A 81 9.02 -28.52 5.71
C THR A 81 8.09 -28.64 4.51
N ARG A 82 6.77 -28.52 4.72
CA ARG A 82 5.80 -28.50 3.61
C ARG A 82 6.02 -27.38 2.60
N TYR A 83 6.78 -26.34 2.94
CA TYR A 83 7.02 -25.19 2.08
C TYR A 83 8.18 -25.43 1.10
N GLY A 84 9.12 -26.32 1.42
CA GLY A 84 10.29 -26.64 0.59
C GLY A 84 11.31 -25.50 0.42
N CYS A 85 11.07 -24.33 1.02
CA CYS A 85 11.95 -23.16 0.97
C CYS A 85 11.67 -22.21 2.15
N GLN A 86 12.50 -21.17 2.29
CA GLN A 86 12.21 -20.05 3.17
C GLN A 86 10.93 -19.33 2.73
N ILE A 87 10.10 -18.98 3.70
CA ILE A 87 8.90 -18.17 3.50
C ILE A 87 9.07 -16.83 4.24
N ALA A 88 8.18 -15.88 3.99
CA ALA A 88 8.22 -14.57 4.63
C ALA A 88 7.06 -14.37 5.62
N PRO A 89 7.23 -13.55 6.68
CA PRO A 89 6.12 -13.09 7.48
C PRO A 89 5.12 -12.34 6.59
N GLY A 90 3.83 -12.69 6.66
CA GLY A 90 2.82 -12.12 5.74
C GLY A 90 2.80 -10.59 5.72
N VAL A 91 2.98 -9.95 6.87
CA VAL A 91 2.96 -8.48 7.01
C VAL A 91 4.07 -7.74 6.24
N ILE A 92 5.08 -8.46 5.72
CA ILE A 92 6.14 -7.90 4.86
C ILE A 92 5.59 -7.21 3.61
N VAL A 93 4.38 -7.56 3.16
CA VAL A 93 3.70 -6.90 2.03
C VAL A 93 3.46 -5.40 2.30
N SER A 94 3.48 -4.97 3.56
CA SER A 94 3.44 -3.54 3.92
C SER A 94 4.70 -2.78 3.46
N SER A 95 5.83 -3.47 3.32
CA SER A 95 7.07 -2.91 2.76
C SER A 95 7.07 -2.90 1.23
N VAL A 96 6.25 -3.75 0.60
CA VAL A 96 6.03 -3.76 -0.86
C VAL A 96 5.11 -2.61 -1.24
N ARG A 97 3.96 -2.53 -0.57
CA ARG A 97 3.00 -1.43 -0.71
C ARG A 97 2.47 -1.09 0.68
N TYR A 98 2.81 0.10 1.15
CA TYR A 98 2.29 0.60 2.42
C TYR A 98 0.78 0.85 2.29
N PRO A 99 -0.07 0.47 3.27
CA PRO A 99 -1.53 0.56 3.18
C PRO A 99 -2.06 2.00 3.36
N THR A 100 -1.51 2.93 2.58
CA THR A 100 -1.85 4.36 2.55
C THR A 100 -2.08 4.85 1.13
N GLY A 101 -2.29 6.17 0.98
CA GLY A 101 -2.52 6.81 -0.31
C GLY A 101 -3.95 6.61 -0.79
N HIS A 102 -4.92 6.96 0.05
CA HIS A 102 -6.36 6.81 -0.22
C HIS A 102 -6.98 8.14 -0.65
N GLY A 103 -8.03 8.06 -1.47
CA GLY A 103 -8.78 9.21 -1.94
C GLY A 103 -8.07 10.02 -3.04
N ALA A 104 -8.70 11.14 -3.40
CA ALA A 104 -8.27 12.01 -4.47
C ALA A 104 -6.91 12.67 -4.20
N GLN A 105 -6.19 12.95 -5.28
CA GLN A 105 -4.90 13.64 -5.23
C GLN A 105 -4.89 14.77 -6.26
N ARG A 106 -4.24 15.88 -5.89
CA ARG A 106 -3.92 17.01 -6.78
C ARG A 106 -2.52 17.53 -6.48
N PRO A 107 -1.85 18.24 -7.41
CA PRO A 107 -0.43 18.63 -7.27
C PRO A 107 -0.08 19.37 -5.98
N GLU A 108 -0.96 20.26 -5.51
CA GLU A 108 -0.81 21.06 -4.30
C GLU A 108 -1.31 20.34 -3.04
N GLY A 109 -1.97 19.19 -3.20
CA GLY A 109 -2.63 18.44 -2.14
C GLY A 109 -3.98 19.02 -1.73
N TYR A 110 -4.76 18.21 -1.01
CA TYR A 110 -6.00 18.66 -0.36
C TYR A 110 -5.73 18.98 1.12
N PRO A 111 -6.49 19.91 1.73
CA PRO A 111 -6.28 20.33 3.12
C PRO A 111 -6.85 19.31 4.13
N VAL A 112 -6.51 18.03 3.96
CA VAL A 112 -6.92 16.92 4.82
C VAL A 112 -5.71 16.32 5.52
N ALA A 113 -5.88 15.94 6.79
CA ALA A 113 -4.85 15.24 7.54
C ALA A 113 -5.09 13.72 7.46
N ASN A 114 -4.07 12.99 7.03
CA ASN A 114 -4.15 11.53 6.88
C ASN A 114 -3.70 10.82 8.15
N PHE A 115 -4.52 9.90 8.63
CA PHE A 115 -4.20 8.99 9.73
C PHE A 115 -4.43 7.55 9.29
N TYR A 116 -3.56 6.65 9.75
CA TYR A 116 -3.73 5.23 9.52
C TYR A 116 -4.62 4.62 10.61
N SER A 117 -5.84 4.23 10.25
CA SER A 117 -6.84 3.71 11.20
C SER A 117 -6.77 2.19 11.39
N GLY A 118 -6.07 1.46 10.52
CA GLY A 118 -5.94 0.01 10.60
C GLY A 118 -5.82 -0.65 9.24
N THR A 119 -5.46 -1.94 9.24
CA THR A 119 -5.49 -2.82 8.06
C THR A 119 -5.86 -4.23 8.50
N ALA A 120 -6.40 -5.00 7.58
CA ALA A 120 -6.55 -6.44 7.69
C ALA A 120 -5.88 -7.09 6.48
N PHE A 121 -5.20 -8.21 6.69
CA PHE A 121 -4.60 -8.99 5.62
C PHE A 121 -5.26 -10.37 5.55
N GLU A 122 -5.61 -10.78 4.33
CA GLU A 122 -6.01 -12.14 4.02
C GLU A 122 -4.94 -12.77 3.14
N PHE A 123 -4.41 -13.93 3.57
CA PHE A 123 -3.33 -14.62 2.86
C PHE A 123 -3.86 -15.94 2.30
N PHE A 124 -3.91 -16.04 0.97
CA PHE A 124 -4.35 -17.25 0.26
C PHE A 124 -3.23 -18.32 0.12
N ASP A 125 -1.96 -17.90 0.22
CA ASP A 125 -0.79 -18.79 0.21
C ASP A 125 0.38 -18.15 0.99
N ALA A 126 1.43 -18.94 1.24
CA ALA A 126 2.68 -18.46 1.82
C ALA A 126 3.52 -17.66 0.81
N ILE A 127 4.06 -16.55 1.26
CA ILE A 127 5.01 -15.74 0.50
C ILE A 127 6.36 -16.43 0.53
N ARG A 128 6.90 -16.81 -0.64
CA ARG A 128 8.15 -17.57 -0.75
C ARG A 128 9.33 -16.65 -1.08
N VAL A 129 10.54 -17.06 -0.71
CA VAL A 129 11.75 -16.37 -1.16
C VAL A 129 11.77 -16.24 -2.68
N GLY A 130 12.14 -15.05 -3.16
CA GLY A 130 12.11 -14.67 -4.57
C GLY A 130 10.77 -14.13 -5.08
N SER A 131 9.73 -14.08 -4.24
CA SER A 131 8.44 -13.45 -4.58
C SER A 131 8.62 -12.00 -5.02
N LYS A 132 7.83 -11.63 -6.04
CA LYS A 132 7.76 -10.30 -6.64
C LYS A 132 6.28 -9.93 -6.73
N PHE A 133 5.98 -8.65 -6.58
CA PHE A 133 4.62 -8.17 -6.51
C PHE A 133 4.36 -7.06 -7.52
N ARG A 134 3.14 -7.04 -8.01
CA ARG A 134 2.52 -5.90 -8.67
C ARG A 134 1.28 -5.59 -7.88
N THR A 135 1.02 -4.32 -7.64
CA THR A 135 -0.07 -3.96 -6.75
C THR A 135 -1.05 -3.02 -7.40
N THR A 136 -2.33 -3.23 -7.11
CA THR A 136 -3.42 -2.31 -7.44
C THR A 136 -4.24 -2.04 -6.18
N LYS A 137 -5.13 -1.07 -6.27
CA LYS A 137 -6.07 -0.76 -5.19
C LYS A 137 -7.46 -0.51 -5.75
N VAL A 138 -8.48 -0.82 -4.95
CA VAL A 138 -9.87 -0.51 -5.25
C VAL A 138 -10.46 0.22 -4.04
N PRO A 139 -10.73 1.53 -4.11
CA PRO A 139 -11.50 2.21 -3.08
C PRO A 139 -12.91 1.61 -3.01
N LYS A 140 -13.34 1.18 -1.83
CA LYS A 140 -14.64 0.51 -1.63
C LYS A 140 -15.65 1.40 -0.94
N GLU A 141 -15.19 2.24 -0.02
CA GLU A 141 -16.10 3.03 0.80
C GLU A 141 -15.44 4.35 1.25
N LEU A 142 -16.26 5.39 1.32
CA LEU A 142 -15.93 6.65 1.98
C LEU A 142 -17.05 6.97 2.96
N VAL A 143 -16.73 6.94 4.25
CA VAL A 143 -17.67 7.24 5.33
C VAL A 143 -17.30 8.57 5.97
N GLU A 144 -18.25 9.50 5.97
CA GLU A 144 -18.13 10.76 6.69
C GLU A 144 -18.69 10.62 8.09
N LYS A 145 -17.97 11.13 9.09
CA LYS A 145 -18.47 11.23 10.47
C LYS A 145 -18.13 12.59 11.06
N GLN A 146 -19.05 13.13 11.83
CA GLN A 146 -18.76 14.31 12.64
C GLN A 146 -17.97 13.90 13.88
N GLY A 147 -16.71 14.31 13.96
CA GLY A 147 -15.88 14.19 15.16
C GLY A 147 -16.06 15.38 16.11
N SER A 148 -15.50 15.27 17.30
CA SER A 148 -15.52 16.34 18.31
C SER A 148 -14.69 17.57 17.95
N LYS A 149 -13.78 17.44 16.96
CA LYS A 149 -12.86 18.49 16.51
C LYS A 149 -12.96 18.82 15.01
N GLY A 150 -13.94 18.25 14.31
CA GLY A 150 -14.08 18.43 12.86
C GLY A 150 -14.60 17.17 12.16
N ALA A 151 -14.74 17.24 10.84
CA ALA A 151 -15.14 16.11 10.02
C ALA A 151 -14.04 15.04 9.99
N LEU A 152 -14.46 13.78 10.08
CA LEU A 152 -13.61 12.60 9.91
C LEU A 152 -14.06 11.88 8.64
N LEU A 153 -13.10 11.56 7.79
CA LEU A 153 -13.30 10.78 6.58
C LEU A 153 -12.62 9.43 6.76
N PHE A 154 -13.40 8.36 6.70
CA PHE A 154 -12.88 6.99 6.70
C PHE A 154 -12.89 6.48 5.27
N LEU A 155 -11.71 6.27 4.69
CA LEU A 155 -11.56 5.69 3.37
C LEU A 155 -11.15 4.22 3.54
N ILE A 156 -11.96 3.33 2.97
CA ILE A 156 -11.73 1.89 2.98
C ILE A 156 -11.34 1.48 1.57
N THR A 157 -10.19 0.82 1.45
CA THR A 157 -9.58 0.45 0.18
C THR A 157 -9.08 -0.98 0.26
N GLU A 158 -9.44 -1.78 -0.74
CA GLU A 158 -8.89 -3.12 -0.93
C GLU A 158 -7.59 -3.05 -1.72
N LEU A 159 -6.58 -3.80 -1.29
CA LEU A 159 -5.27 -3.86 -1.91
C LEU A 159 -5.03 -5.23 -2.50
N ASN A 160 -4.66 -5.26 -3.77
CA ASN A 160 -4.31 -6.48 -4.48
C ASN A 160 -2.79 -6.55 -4.64
N TYR A 161 -2.23 -7.74 -4.42
CA TYR A 161 -0.81 -8.05 -4.45
C TYR A 161 -0.52 -9.20 -5.40
#